data_AF-A0A5E4D430-F1
#
_entry.id   AF-A0A5E4D430-F1
#
_cell.length_a   1.000
_cell.length_b   1.000
_cell.length_c   1.000
_cell.angle_alpha   90.00
_cell.angle_beta   90.00
_cell.angle_gamma   90.00
#
_symmetry.space_group_name_H-M   'P 1'
#
loop_
_entity.id
_entity.type
_entity.pdbx_description
1 polymer ?
#
loop_
_entity_poly.entity_id
_entity_poly.type
_entity_poly.pdbx_seq_one_letter_code
_entity_poly.pdbx_strand_id
1 'polypeptide(L)'
;MRKMLAAVSRVLAGAAQKPASRVLVASRNFANDATFEIKKCDLHRLEEGPPVTTVLTREDGLKYYRMMQTVRRMELKADQLYKQKIIRGFCHLCDGQEACCVGLEAGINPTDHLITAYRAHGFTFTRGLSVREILAELTGRRGGCAKGKGGSMHMYAKNFYGGNGIVGAQVPLGAGIALACKYNGKDEVCLTLYGDGAANQ
;
A
#
# COMPACT_ATOMS: atom_id res chain seq x y z
N MET A 1 26.05 -18.21 -76.30
CA MET A 1 26.61 -17.09 -77.11
C MET A 1 26.51 -15.83 -76.25
N ARG A 2 27.57 -15.38 -75.56
CA ARG A 2 28.55 -14.34 -76.03
C ARG A 2 27.80 -13.13 -76.60
N LYS A 3 27.70 -11.98 -75.92
CA LYS A 3 28.69 -10.89 -75.74
C LYS A 3 27.95 -9.77 -74.95
N MET A 4 28.50 -8.79 -74.24
CA MET A 4 29.82 -8.25 -73.91
C MET A 4 29.55 -7.16 -72.82
N LEU A 5 30.33 -7.07 -71.74
CA LEU A 5 31.31 -5.99 -71.45
C LEU A 5 30.74 -4.54 -71.58
N ALA A 6 30.99 -3.58 -70.68
CA ALA A 6 31.85 -3.47 -69.51
C ALA A 6 31.60 -2.11 -68.81
N ALA A 7 31.94 -2.04 -67.51
CA ALA A 7 32.56 -0.93 -66.74
C ALA A 7 31.82 0.44 -66.72
N VAL A 8 31.81 1.27 -65.67
CA VAL A 8 32.76 1.72 -64.64
C VAL A 8 31.86 2.39 -63.57
N SER A 9 31.99 2.23 -62.26
CA SER A 9 32.93 3.01 -61.45
C SER A 9 32.74 2.68 -59.97
N ARG A 10 33.85 2.71 -59.24
CA ARG A 10 33.99 2.49 -57.80
C ARG A 10 33.39 3.66 -57.01
N VAL A 11 32.61 3.38 -55.99
CA VAL A 11 32.62 4.16 -54.75
C VAL A 11 32.64 3.18 -53.58
N LEU A 12 33.78 3.13 -52.90
CA LEU A 12 33.96 2.48 -51.61
C LEU A 12 33.08 3.19 -50.58
N ALA A 13 31.93 2.61 -50.24
CA ALA A 13 31.21 2.97 -49.03
C ALA A 13 31.76 2.11 -47.88
N GLY A 14 32.64 2.71 -47.08
CA GLY A 14 33.10 2.09 -45.84
C GLY A 14 31.91 1.82 -44.92
N ALA A 15 31.59 0.55 -44.71
CA ALA A 15 30.67 0.15 -43.65
C ALA A 15 31.41 0.31 -42.31
N ALA A 16 31.29 1.50 -41.70
CA ALA A 16 31.69 1.69 -40.32
C ALA A 16 30.85 0.76 -39.44
N GLN A 17 31.49 -0.29 -38.90
CA GLN A 17 30.90 -1.07 -37.82
C GLN A 17 30.57 -0.12 -36.68
N LYS A 18 29.28 0.04 -36.37
CA LYS A 18 28.85 0.78 -35.17
C LYS A 18 29.55 0.16 -33.96
N PRO A 19 30.21 0.95 -33.10
CA PRO A 19 30.83 0.39 -31.91
C PRO A 19 29.72 -0.23 -31.07
N ALA A 20 29.92 -1.48 -30.66
CA ALA A 20 29.07 -2.13 -29.68
C ALA A 20 28.97 -1.20 -28.48
N SER A 21 27.76 -0.69 -28.21
CA SER A 21 27.50 0.07 -26.99
C SER A 21 27.78 -0.84 -25.82
N ARG A 22 28.94 -0.66 -25.17
CA ARG A 22 29.22 -1.26 -23.87
C ARG A 22 28.19 -0.70 -22.90
N VAL A 23 27.14 -1.47 -22.66
CA VAL A 23 26.29 -1.26 -21.50
C VAL A 23 27.18 -1.54 -20.30
N LEU A 24 27.65 -0.47 -19.65
CA LEU A 24 28.19 -0.55 -18.30
C LEU A 24 27.03 -1.01 -17.41
N VAL A 25 26.88 -2.32 -17.27
CA VAL A 25 26.14 -2.90 -16.15
C VAL A 25 27.02 -2.62 -14.94
N ALA A 26 26.85 -1.46 -14.33
CA ALA A 26 27.40 -1.21 -13.01
C ALA A 26 26.82 -2.31 -12.11
N SER A 27 27.66 -3.26 -11.70
CA SER A 27 27.29 -4.24 -10.68
C SER A 27 27.09 -3.47 -9.37
N ARG A 28 25.88 -2.96 -9.17
CA ARG A 28 25.51 -2.31 -7.92
C ARG A 28 25.32 -3.39 -6.87
N ASN A 29 26.39 -3.68 -6.14
CA ASN A 29 26.34 -4.55 -4.97
C ASN A 29 25.62 -3.81 -3.85
N PHE A 30 24.29 -4.00 -3.76
CA PHE A 30 23.51 -3.56 -2.62
C PHE A 30 23.51 -4.64 -1.54
N ALA A 31 23.42 -4.23 -0.28
CA ALA A 31 23.18 -5.17 0.81
C ALA A 31 21.82 -5.87 0.62
N ASN A 32 21.76 -7.16 0.95
CA ASN A 32 20.53 -7.96 0.89
C ASN A 32 19.60 -7.64 2.08
N ASP A 33 20.19 -7.28 3.21
CA ASP A 33 19.52 -6.88 4.44
C ASP A 33 20.42 -5.94 5.25
N ALA A 34 19.84 -5.28 6.23
CA ALA A 34 20.57 -4.49 7.22
C ALA A 34 19.80 -4.48 8.55
N THR A 35 20.55 -4.37 9.65
CA THR A 35 19.99 -4.24 11.00
C THR A 35 19.80 -2.77 11.35
N PHE A 36 18.64 -2.46 11.94
CA PHE A 36 18.27 -1.12 12.38
C PHE A 36 17.88 -1.12 13.85
N GLU A 37 18.28 -0.08 14.57
CA GLU A 37 17.76 0.21 15.91
C GLU A 37 16.38 0.85 15.80
N ILE A 38 15.46 0.42 16.68
CA ILE A 38 14.11 0.97 16.78
C ILE A 38 13.85 1.44 18.20
N LYS A 39 13.04 2.51 18.31
CA LYS A 39 12.72 3.13 19.61
C LYS A 39 12.08 2.10 20.54
N LYS A 40 12.60 1.98 21.76
CA LYS A 40 11.99 1.17 22.82
C LYS A 40 10.58 1.66 23.13
N CYS A 41 9.62 0.72 23.24
CA CYS A 41 8.26 1.02 23.63
C CYS A 41 8.16 1.25 25.15
N ASP A 42 7.39 2.26 25.56
CA ASP A 42 6.97 2.42 26.95
C ASP A 42 5.96 1.31 27.30
N LEU A 43 6.14 0.65 28.44
CA LEU A 43 5.41 -0.56 28.79
C LEU A 43 4.37 -0.31 29.88
N HIS A 44 3.24 -1.00 29.80
CA HIS A 44 2.21 -1.04 30.84
C HIS A 44 1.88 -2.50 31.17
N ARG A 45 2.14 -2.94 32.41
CA ARG A 45 1.88 -4.31 32.90
C ARG A 45 2.52 -5.43 32.06
N LEU A 46 3.71 -5.18 31.50
CA LEU A 46 4.53 -6.16 30.81
C LEU A 46 5.96 -6.11 31.36
N GLU A 47 6.55 -7.27 31.60
CA GLU A 47 7.94 -7.40 32.04
C GLU A 47 8.91 -7.09 30.90
N GLU A 48 8.62 -7.57 29.69
CA GLU A 48 9.44 -7.42 28.50
C GLU A 48 8.62 -6.87 27.32
N GLY A 49 9.26 -6.08 26.47
CA GLY A 49 8.67 -5.49 25.28
C GLY A 49 9.22 -6.09 23.98
N PRO A 50 8.80 -5.55 22.82
CA PRO A 50 9.40 -5.90 21.53
C PRO A 50 10.92 -5.66 21.52
N PRO A 51 11.69 -6.38 20.69
CA PRO A 51 13.11 -6.14 20.53
C PRO A 51 13.38 -4.71 20.06
N VAL A 52 14.52 -4.12 20.48
CA VAL A 52 14.94 -2.75 20.11
C VAL A 52 15.78 -2.70 18.82
N THR A 53 15.91 -3.85 18.16
CA THR A 53 16.61 -3.99 16.88
C THR A 53 15.81 -4.89 15.96
N THR A 54 15.83 -4.61 14.66
CA THR A 54 15.20 -5.47 13.66
C THR A 54 16.05 -5.55 12.40
N VAL A 55 15.88 -6.62 11.63
CA VAL A 55 16.53 -6.80 10.33
C VAL A 55 15.52 -6.49 9.24
N LEU A 56 15.87 -5.62 8.30
CA LEU A 56 15.06 -5.29 7.15
C LEU A 56 15.75 -5.78 5.87
N THR A 57 15.09 -6.67 5.14
CA THR A 57 15.57 -7.10 3.82
C THR A 57 15.36 -5.99 2.79
N ARG A 58 16.18 -5.99 1.74
CA ARG A 58 16.05 -5.08 0.61
C ARG A 58 14.69 -5.21 -0.07
N GLU A 59 14.19 -6.44 -0.21
CA GLU A 59 12.91 -6.72 -0.86
C GLU A 59 11.75 -6.11 -0.07
N ASP A 60 11.71 -6.37 1.24
CA ASP A 60 10.69 -5.80 2.13
C ASP A 60 10.79 -4.27 2.18
N GLY A 61 12.00 -3.72 2.26
CA GLY A 61 12.22 -2.28 2.23
C GLY A 61 11.66 -1.62 0.96
N LEU A 62 11.90 -2.22 -0.21
CA LEU A 62 11.34 -1.73 -1.49
C LEU A 62 9.82 -1.88 -1.55
N LYS A 63 9.27 -2.98 -1.02
CA LYS A 63 7.83 -3.22 -0.92
C LYS A 63 7.17 -2.16 -0.05
N TYR A 64 7.64 -1.96 1.19
CA TYR A 64 7.06 -1.01 2.13
C TYR A 64 7.18 0.42 1.66
N TYR A 65 8.33 0.81 1.10
CA TYR A 65 8.51 2.13 0.51
C TYR A 65 7.50 2.39 -0.61
N ARG A 66 7.31 1.42 -1.52
CA ARG A 66 6.33 1.52 -2.61
C ARG A 66 4.90 1.62 -2.06
N MET A 67 4.55 0.82 -1.07
CA MET A 67 3.21 0.82 -0.46
C MET A 67 2.92 2.16 0.21
N MET A 68 3.80 2.65 1.07
CA MET A 68 3.65 3.96 1.74
C MET A 68 3.55 5.09 0.71
N GLN A 69 4.41 5.09 -0.31
CA GLN A 69 4.36 6.11 -1.35
C GLN A 69 3.07 6.02 -2.18
N THR A 70 2.55 4.82 -2.43
CA THR A 70 1.26 4.65 -3.13
C THR A 70 0.13 5.27 -2.32
N VAL A 71 0.06 5.01 -1.01
CA VAL A 71 -0.93 5.62 -0.12
C VAL A 71 -0.80 7.14 -0.11
N ARG A 72 0.42 7.67 0.11
CA ARG A 72 0.68 9.12 0.09
C ARG A 72 0.17 9.77 -1.18
N ARG A 73 0.47 9.20 -2.36
CA ARG A 73 0.05 9.79 -3.65
C ARG A 73 -1.45 9.60 -3.92
N MET A 74 -2.06 8.53 -3.42
CA MET A 74 -3.51 8.33 -3.47
C MET A 74 -4.24 9.41 -2.67
N GLU A 75 -3.79 9.73 -1.46
CA GLU A 75 -4.40 10.76 -0.62
C GLU A 75 -4.25 12.16 -1.22
N LEU A 76 -3.06 12.51 -1.72
CA LEU A 76 -2.85 13.80 -2.42
C LEU A 76 -3.71 13.92 -3.68
N LYS A 77 -4.01 12.80 -4.36
CA LYS A 77 -4.95 12.78 -5.48
C LYS A 77 -6.39 12.96 -4.99
N ALA A 78 -6.78 12.34 -3.89
CA ALA A 78 -8.09 12.53 -3.29
C ALA A 78 -8.31 14.01 -2.89
N ASP A 79 -7.33 14.66 -2.26
CA ASP A 79 -7.36 16.11 -1.98
C ASP A 79 -7.62 16.94 -3.25
N GLN A 80 -6.86 16.67 -4.32
CA GLN A 80 -7.03 17.36 -5.59
C GLN A 80 -8.45 17.18 -6.16
N LEU A 81 -8.95 15.94 -6.17
CA LEU A 81 -10.28 15.62 -6.71
C LEU A 81 -11.41 16.21 -5.85
N TYR A 82 -11.19 16.34 -4.54
CA TYR A 82 -12.11 17.00 -3.62
C TYR A 82 -12.19 18.50 -3.88
N LYS A 83 -11.04 19.17 -4.05
CA LYS A 83 -10.97 20.60 -4.43
C LYS A 83 -11.63 20.87 -5.77
N GLN A 84 -11.53 19.93 -6.71
CA GLN A 84 -12.23 19.95 -8.01
C GLN A 84 -13.72 19.60 -7.92
N LYS A 85 -14.27 19.36 -6.71
CA LYS A 85 -15.67 18.98 -6.46
C LYS A 85 -16.11 17.66 -7.12
N ILE A 86 -15.15 16.82 -7.50
CA ILE A 86 -15.42 15.48 -8.04
C ILE A 86 -15.71 14.50 -6.89
N ILE A 87 -14.97 14.62 -5.79
CA ILE A 87 -15.32 13.99 -4.51
C ILE A 87 -16.18 14.99 -3.73
N ARG A 88 -17.20 14.50 -3.02
CA ARG A 88 -18.16 15.30 -2.21
C ARG A 88 -18.34 14.67 -0.83
N GLY A 89 -18.99 15.40 0.08
CA GLY A 89 -19.28 14.89 1.42
C GLY A 89 -18.01 14.78 2.26
N PHE A 90 -17.84 13.66 2.96
CA PHE A 90 -16.65 13.44 3.79
C PHE A 90 -15.46 12.90 2.97
N CYS A 91 -14.25 13.33 3.34
CA CYS A 91 -13.00 12.80 2.79
C CYS A 91 -11.88 12.97 3.83
N HIS A 92 -11.49 11.88 4.49
CA HIS A 92 -10.51 11.89 5.59
C HIS A 92 -9.19 11.28 5.14
N LEU A 93 -8.20 12.12 4.88
CA LEU A 93 -6.91 11.71 4.30
C LEU A 93 -5.96 11.15 5.37
N CYS A 94 -5.24 10.06 5.12
CA CYS A 94 -4.27 9.51 6.07
C CYS A 94 -2.80 9.84 5.75
N ASP A 95 -2.54 10.87 4.94
CA ASP A 95 -1.16 11.25 4.63
C ASP A 95 -0.42 11.74 5.89
N GLY A 96 0.76 11.17 6.13
CA GLY A 96 1.52 11.31 7.37
C GLY A 96 1.34 10.14 8.36
N GLN A 97 0.39 9.24 8.12
CA GLN A 97 0.14 8.03 8.93
C GLN A 97 0.42 6.73 8.16
N GLU A 98 1.16 6.78 7.04
CA GLU A 98 1.38 5.60 6.18
C GLU A 98 2.16 4.49 6.87
N ALA A 99 3.06 4.85 7.80
CA ALA A 99 3.78 3.89 8.62
C ALA A 99 2.84 3.02 9.46
N CYS A 100 1.66 3.54 9.84
CA CYS A 100 0.68 2.77 10.60
C CYS A 100 0.03 1.68 9.73
N CYS A 101 -0.58 2.03 8.59
CA CYS A 101 -1.26 1.01 7.77
C CYS A 101 -0.29 0.01 7.15
N VAL A 102 0.86 0.46 6.64
CA VAL A 102 1.86 -0.44 6.04
C VAL A 102 2.60 -1.24 7.11
N GLY A 103 2.92 -0.65 8.25
CA GLY A 103 3.58 -1.34 9.35
C GLY A 103 2.70 -2.41 10.00
N LEU A 104 1.40 -2.11 10.22
CA LEU A 104 0.45 -3.10 10.72
C LEU A 104 0.26 -4.25 9.72
N GLU A 105 0.12 -3.94 8.43
CA GLU A 105 0.04 -4.96 7.37
C GLU A 105 1.28 -5.85 7.31
N ALA A 106 2.47 -5.28 7.54
CA ALA A 106 3.73 -6.01 7.53
C ALA A 106 3.88 -6.99 8.70
N GLY A 107 3.19 -6.73 9.82
CA GLY A 107 3.26 -7.54 11.04
C GLY A 107 2.16 -8.58 11.22
N ILE A 108 1.24 -8.71 10.26
CA ILE A 108 0.09 -9.61 10.35
C ILE A 108 -0.04 -10.49 9.10
N ASN A 109 -0.84 -11.54 9.19
CA ASN A 109 -1.15 -12.41 8.07
C ASN A 109 -2.32 -11.84 7.23
N PRO A 110 -2.43 -12.25 5.94
CA PRO A 110 -3.62 -11.96 5.14
C PRO A 110 -4.91 -12.59 5.70
N THR A 111 -4.77 -13.66 6.51
CA THR A 111 -5.89 -14.33 7.19
C THR A 111 -6.38 -13.56 8.41
N ASP A 112 -5.55 -12.67 8.98
CA ASP A 112 -5.93 -11.84 10.11
C ASP A 112 -6.91 -10.74 9.71
N HIS A 113 -7.63 -10.25 10.72
CA HIS A 113 -8.76 -9.35 10.56
C HIS A 113 -8.40 -7.94 10.98
N LEU A 114 -8.94 -6.94 10.28
CA LEU A 114 -8.71 -5.53 10.61
C LEU A 114 -9.99 -4.72 10.50
N ILE A 115 -10.24 -3.86 11.48
CA ILE A 115 -11.34 -2.89 11.47
C ILE A 115 -10.86 -1.53 11.97
N THR A 116 -11.35 -0.45 11.35
CA THR A 116 -10.98 0.92 11.72
C THR A 116 -12.14 1.91 11.55
N ALA A 117 -11.90 3.18 11.90
CA ALA A 117 -12.83 4.28 11.73
C ALA A 117 -12.84 4.81 10.27
N TYR A 118 -13.35 6.02 10.05
CA TYR A 118 -13.56 6.60 8.72
C TYR A 118 -12.29 7.09 7.99
N ARG A 119 -11.11 7.08 8.63
CA ARG A 119 -9.81 7.44 8.00
C ARG A 119 -9.14 6.18 7.44
N ALA A 120 -9.75 5.60 6.40
CA ALA A 120 -9.53 4.20 6.05
C ALA A 120 -8.89 3.93 4.67
N HIS A 121 -8.58 4.93 3.84
CA HIS A 121 -8.14 4.65 2.46
C HIS A 121 -6.81 3.88 2.43
N GLY A 122 -5.85 4.25 3.28
CA GLY A 122 -4.58 3.53 3.42
C GLY A 122 -4.78 2.05 3.78
N PHE A 123 -5.60 1.74 4.79
CA PHE A 123 -5.92 0.36 5.18
C PHE A 123 -6.68 -0.41 4.10
N THR A 124 -7.59 0.27 3.38
CA THR A 124 -8.32 -0.32 2.26
C THR A 124 -7.36 -0.79 1.16
N PHE A 125 -6.33 0.00 0.88
CA PHE A 125 -5.27 -0.37 -0.06
C PHE A 125 -4.39 -1.52 0.46
N THR A 126 -3.91 -1.43 1.70
CA THR A 126 -3.00 -2.48 2.24
C THR A 126 -3.69 -3.82 2.39
N ARG A 127 -5.00 -3.83 2.68
CA ARG A 127 -5.86 -5.04 2.70
C ARG A 127 -6.28 -5.53 1.32
N GLY A 128 -5.70 -4.99 0.26
CA GLY A 128 -5.68 -5.62 -1.07
C GLY A 128 -6.56 -4.99 -2.14
N LEU A 129 -7.28 -3.90 -1.86
CA LEU A 129 -8.00 -3.20 -2.93
C LEU A 129 -7.06 -2.33 -3.76
N SER A 130 -7.38 -2.21 -5.06
CA SER A 130 -6.62 -1.35 -5.94
C SER A 130 -6.93 0.14 -5.70
N VAL A 131 -5.94 1.01 -5.94
CA VAL A 131 -6.14 2.48 -5.95
C VAL A 131 -7.28 2.88 -6.90
N ARG A 132 -7.48 2.12 -7.98
CA ARG A 132 -8.55 2.37 -8.95
C ARG A 132 -9.93 2.22 -8.32
N GLU A 133 -10.15 1.13 -7.59
CA GLU A 133 -11.43 0.86 -6.92
C GLU A 133 -11.69 1.88 -5.81
N ILE A 134 -10.66 2.25 -5.05
CA ILE A 134 -10.75 3.25 -3.97
C ILE A 134 -11.11 4.63 -4.54
N LEU A 135 -10.37 5.13 -5.52
CA LEU A 135 -10.65 6.43 -6.14
C LEU A 135 -12.00 6.44 -6.89
N ALA A 136 -12.40 5.31 -7.50
CA ALA A 136 -13.71 5.19 -8.12
C ALA A 136 -14.85 5.25 -7.09
N GLU A 137 -14.66 4.70 -5.89
CA GLU A 137 -15.63 4.80 -4.81
C GLU A 137 -15.71 6.23 -4.26
N LEU A 138 -14.56 6.89 -4.06
CA LEU A 138 -14.51 8.29 -3.63
C LEU A 138 -15.21 9.24 -4.59
N THR A 139 -15.10 8.97 -5.90
CA THR A 139 -15.76 9.76 -6.95
C THR A 139 -17.19 9.31 -7.25
N GLY A 140 -17.75 8.38 -6.46
CA GLY A 140 -19.14 7.94 -6.51
C GLY A 140 -19.51 7.19 -7.80
N ARG A 141 -18.59 6.38 -8.34
CA ARG A 141 -18.78 5.69 -9.63
C ARG A 141 -19.10 4.21 -9.43
N ARG A 142 -19.78 3.62 -10.42
CA ARG A 142 -20.15 2.18 -10.44
C ARG A 142 -18.96 1.21 -10.30
N GLY A 143 -17.76 1.66 -10.65
CA GLY A 143 -16.52 0.88 -10.55
C GLY A 143 -15.82 1.00 -9.18
N GLY A 144 -16.43 1.69 -8.23
CA GLY A 144 -15.95 1.73 -6.84
C GLY A 144 -16.13 0.40 -6.13
N CYS A 145 -15.36 0.17 -5.08
CA CYS A 145 -15.41 -1.06 -4.28
C CYS A 145 -16.79 -1.33 -3.64
N ALA A 146 -17.62 -0.30 -3.45
CA ALA A 146 -19.01 -0.41 -3.02
C ALA A 146 -19.99 0.15 -4.07
N LYS A 147 -19.57 0.18 -5.34
CA LYS A 147 -20.35 0.65 -6.50
C LYS A 147 -20.85 2.10 -6.36
N GLY A 148 -20.11 2.94 -5.63
CA GLY A 148 -20.45 4.34 -5.37
C GLY A 148 -21.53 4.54 -4.29
N LYS A 149 -21.84 3.50 -3.51
CA LYS A 149 -22.84 3.56 -2.43
C LYS A 149 -22.25 3.93 -1.06
N GLY A 150 -20.96 3.71 -0.85
CA GLY A 150 -20.30 3.89 0.44
C GLY A 150 -19.56 5.22 0.56
N GLY A 151 -18.90 5.66 -0.51
CA GLY A 151 -18.04 6.84 -0.49
C GLY A 151 -16.80 6.66 0.38
N SER A 152 -16.25 7.77 0.91
CA SER A 152 -14.96 7.77 1.64
C SER A 152 -14.96 6.91 2.89
N MET A 153 -16.06 6.90 3.64
CA MET A 153 -16.07 6.29 4.96
C MET A 153 -16.35 4.79 4.93
N HIS A 154 -16.99 4.26 3.88
CA HIS A 154 -17.54 2.89 3.88
C HIS A 154 -16.98 2.05 2.72
N MET A 155 -15.74 1.58 2.90
CA MET A 155 -15.07 0.65 2.00
C MET A 155 -14.77 -0.64 2.74
N TYR A 156 -14.90 -1.80 2.10
CA TYR A 156 -14.71 -3.12 2.72
C TYR A 156 -13.88 -4.01 1.80
N ALA A 157 -13.11 -4.93 2.35
CA ALA A 157 -12.32 -5.89 1.59
C ALA A 157 -12.28 -7.24 2.31
N LYS A 158 -11.56 -8.22 1.74
CA LYS A 158 -11.38 -9.52 2.40
C LYS A 158 -10.69 -9.32 3.75
N ASN A 159 -11.33 -9.77 4.82
CA ASN A 159 -10.88 -9.63 6.22
C ASN A 159 -10.59 -8.18 6.64
N PHE A 160 -11.17 -7.21 5.93
CA PHE A 160 -11.16 -5.79 6.29
C PHE A 160 -12.60 -5.32 6.44
N TYR A 161 -12.99 -5.11 7.69
CA TYR A 161 -14.38 -4.83 8.10
C TYR A 161 -14.70 -3.33 8.05
N GLY A 162 -13.88 -2.62 7.27
CA GLY A 162 -14.16 -1.35 6.67
C GLY A 162 -13.85 -0.14 7.51
N GLY A 163 -14.23 1.00 6.94
CA GLY A 163 -14.30 2.27 7.63
C GLY A 163 -15.66 2.48 8.28
N ASN A 164 -15.63 2.89 9.54
CA ASN A 164 -16.81 3.07 10.35
C ASN A 164 -17.00 4.56 10.67
N GLY A 165 -18.21 5.07 10.37
CA GLY A 165 -18.53 6.49 10.50
C GLY A 165 -18.92 6.94 11.92
N ILE A 166 -19.29 6.00 12.79
CA ILE A 166 -19.68 6.29 14.18
C ILE A 166 -18.47 6.08 15.08
N VAL A 167 -18.06 7.15 15.76
CA VAL A 167 -16.85 7.17 16.60
C VAL A 167 -16.99 6.14 17.73
N GLY A 168 -16.02 5.23 17.86
CA GLY A 168 -15.98 4.19 18.89
C GLY A 168 -16.76 2.92 18.56
N ALA A 169 -17.77 2.99 17.68
CA ALA A 169 -18.64 1.87 17.37
C ALA A 169 -17.90 0.66 16.77
N GLN A 170 -16.77 0.87 16.10
CA GLN A 170 -15.96 -0.21 15.55
C GLN A 170 -15.21 -1.03 16.60
N VAL A 171 -15.04 -0.51 17.82
CA VAL A 171 -14.27 -1.20 18.87
C VAL A 171 -15.00 -2.46 19.35
N PRO A 172 -16.29 -2.40 19.75
CA PRO A 172 -17.06 -3.61 20.06
C PRO A 172 -17.17 -4.57 18.87
N LEU A 173 -17.28 -4.06 17.64
CA LEU A 173 -17.34 -4.90 16.43
C LEU A 173 -16.04 -5.70 16.24
N GLY A 174 -14.89 -5.07 16.42
CA GLY A 174 -13.58 -5.73 16.41
C GLY A 174 -13.43 -6.80 17.48
N ALA A 175 -13.91 -6.54 18.70
CA ALA A 175 -13.96 -7.54 19.76
C ALA A 175 -14.86 -8.75 19.39
N GLY A 176 -15.98 -8.50 18.71
CA GLY A 176 -16.84 -9.56 18.17
C GLY A 176 -16.15 -10.41 17.09
N ILE A 177 -15.36 -9.79 16.22
CA ILE A 177 -14.54 -10.49 15.22
C ILE A 177 -13.48 -11.35 15.92
N ALA A 178 -12.78 -10.81 16.92
CA ALA A 178 -11.81 -11.57 17.71
C ALA A 178 -12.46 -12.75 18.45
N LEU A 179 -13.67 -12.58 18.97
CA LEU A 179 -14.45 -13.66 19.56
C LEU A 179 -14.72 -14.76 18.53
N ALA A 180 -15.07 -14.40 17.29
CA ALA A 180 -15.26 -15.36 16.21
C ALA A 180 -13.96 -16.10 15.85
N CYS A 181 -12.79 -15.43 15.87
CA CYS A 181 -11.50 -16.09 15.66
C CYS A 181 -11.27 -17.17 16.73
N LYS A 182 -11.49 -16.84 18.01
CA LYS A 182 -11.40 -17.79 19.12
C LYS A 182 -12.41 -18.94 18.96
N TYR A 183 -13.66 -18.62 18.64
CA TYR A 183 -14.74 -19.60 18.51
C TYR A 183 -14.44 -20.63 17.41
N ASN A 184 -13.86 -20.18 16.30
CA ASN A 184 -13.52 -21.04 15.16
C ASN A 184 -12.18 -21.78 15.31
N GLY A 185 -11.37 -21.47 16.33
CA GLY A 185 -10.11 -22.15 16.61
C GLY A 185 -9.06 -22.04 15.49
N LYS A 186 -9.02 -20.91 14.76
CA LYS A 186 -8.16 -20.74 13.56
C LYS A 186 -6.82 -20.04 13.81
N ASP A 187 -6.51 -19.69 15.05
CA ASP A 187 -5.31 -18.92 15.43
C ASP A 187 -5.14 -17.61 14.64
N GLU A 188 -6.26 -17.00 14.25
CA GLU A 188 -6.32 -15.68 13.62
C GLU A 188 -6.52 -14.59 14.69
N VAL A 189 -6.02 -13.38 14.45
CA VAL A 189 -6.23 -12.22 15.34
C VAL A 189 -7.04 -11.11 14.67
N CYS A 190 -7.58 -10.18 15.47
CA CYS A 190 -8.25 -8.98 14.97
C CYS A 190 -7.59 -7.71 15.50
N LEU A 191 -7.04 -6.91 14.58
CA LEU A 191 -6.59 -5.55 14.86
C LEU A 191 -7.79 -4.60 14.84
N THR A 192 -8.06 -4.00 15.99
CA THR A 192 -9.21 -3.10 16.20
C THR A 192 -8.72 -1.69 16.50
N LEU A 193 -8.81 -0.81 15.50
CA LEU A 193 -8.21 0.53 15.57
C LEU A 193 -9.24 1.59 15.99
N TYR A 194 -8.79 2.55 16.78
CA TYR A 194 -9.54 3.75 17.14
C TYR A 194 -8.57 4.94 17.31
N GLY A 195 -9.08 6.16 17.09
CA GLY A 195 -8.32 7.39 17.30
C GLY A 195 -8.32 7.83 18.76
N ASP A 196 -7.41 8.73 19.12
CA ASP A 196 -7.29 9.31 20.46
C ASP A 196 -8.61 9.91 20.97
N GLY A 197 -9.36 10.65 20.13
CA GLY A 197 -10.67 11.15 20.51
C GLY A 197 -11.72 10.06 20.78
N ALA A 198 -11.60 8.91 20.11
CA ALA A 198 -12.50 7.77 20.32
C ALA A 198 -12.15 6.95 21.58
N ALA A 199 -11.00 7.21 22.21
CA ALA A 199 -10.56 6.53 23.42
C ALA A 199 -11.44 6.83 24.66
N ASN A 200 -12.31 7.84 24.56
CA ASN A 200 -13.23 8.27 25.62
C ASN A 200 -14.70 7.90 25.34
N GLN A 201 -14.96 6.96 24.44
CA GLN A 201 -16.30 6.40 24.19
C GLN A 201 -16.69 5.36 25.23
#